data_AF-A0A522K0Y0-F1
#
_entry.id   AF-A0A522K0Y0-F1
#
_cell.length_a   1.000
_cell.length_b   1.000
_cell.length_c   1.000
_cell.angle_alpha   90.00
_cell.angle_beta   90.00
_cell.angle_gamma   90.00
#
_symmetry.space_group_name_H-M   'P 1'
#
loop_
_entity.id
_entity.type
_entity.pdbx_description
1 polymer ?
#
loop_
_entity_poly.entity_id
_entity_poly.type
_entity_poly.pdbx_seq_one_letter_code
_entity_poly.pdbx_strand_id
1 'polypeptide(L)'
;MNPQDDWGRWGDDWQQQPTVDVERLRRRVQRKRWQMRVMVGIEMALALFAVGQLVRLLLMPGVTERWKIWAGLAFLLMAATVYLALRARRGTWRSATEDIPGLLRLTAERARAGIRLAWMNILSVPVLLAISLPIAAPWLAPSRWRHDPVLQRVLLFQLVINGVVIGALLVFFVAYIRRQRRRLREVEALLREYAD
;
A
#
# COMPACT_ATOMS: atom_id res chain seq x y z
N MET A 1 15.69 -30.53 -48.05
CA MET A 1 14.69 -29.58 -47.51
C MET A 1 14.40 -28.56 -48.60
N ASN A 2 13.13 -28.41 -48.96
CA ASN A 2 12.73 -27.52 -50.04
C ASN A 2 12.57 -26.10 -49.47
N PRO A 3 13.40 -25.12 -49.87
CA PRO A 3 13.39 -23.80 -49.26
C PRO A 3 12.05 -23.08 -49.39
N GLN A 4 11.23 -23.41 -50.39
CA GLN A 4 9.87 -22.85 -50.55
C GLN A 4 8.89 -23.26 -49.44
N ASP A 5 9.02 -24.47 -48.90
CA ASP A 5 8.16 -24.95 -47.83
C ASP A 5 8.49 -24.27 -46.48
N ASP A 6 9.76 -23.92 -46.27
CA ASP A 6 10.21 -23.19 -45.08
C ASP A 6 9.72 -21.73 -45.10
N TRP A 7 9.68 -21.08 -46.27
CA TRP A 7 9.12 -19.73 -46.43
C TRP A 7 7.62 -19.67 -46.17
N GLY A 8 6.86 -20.69 -46.60
CA GLY A 8 5.43 -20.80 -46.30
C GLY A 8 5.18 -20.95 -44.80
N ARG A 9 5.94 -21.83 -44.14
CA ARG A 9 5.89 -22.04 -42.69
C ARG A 9 6.22 -20.78 -41.90
N TRP A 10 7.25 -20.04 -42.29
CA TRP A 10 7.60 -18.78 -41.65
C TRP A 10 6.53 -17.71 -41.86
N GLY A 11 5.88 -17.67 -43.02
CA GLY A 11 4.75 -16.78 -43.28
C GLY A 11 3.56 -17.07 -42.36
N ASP A 12 3.22 -18.35 -42.19
CA ASP A 12 2.15 -18.79 -41.30
C ASP A 12 2.48 -18.52 -39.83
N ASP A 13 3.70 -18.81 -39.39
CA ASP A 13 4.17 -18.52 -38.02
C ASP A 13 4.19 -17.00 -37.75
N TRP A 14 4.49 -16.18 -38.76
CA TRP A 14 4.49 -14.72 -38.65
C TRP A 14 3.06 -14.14 -38.60
N GLN A 15 2.12 -14.72 -39.35
CA GLN A 15 0.70 -14.35 -39.30
C GLN A 15 -0.03 -14.87 -38.05
N GLN A 16 0.45 -15.98 -37.48
CA GLN A 16 -0.08 -16.55 -36.24
C GLN A 16 0.48 -15.92 -34.97
N GLN A 17 1.44 -14.98 -35.07
CA GLN A 17 1.82 -14.20 -33.91
C GLN A 17 0.58 -13.48 -33.39
N PRO A 18 0.20 -13.67 -32.11
CA PRO A 18 -0.88 -12.88 -31.55
C PRO A 18 -0.51 -11.43 -31.76
N THR A 19 -1.39 -10.65 -32.37
CA THR A 19 -1.26 -9.18 -32.45
C THR A 19 -1.33 -8.64 -31.03
N VAL A 20 -0.22 -8.81 -30.30
CA VAL A 20 0.02 -8.23 -29.00
C VAL A 20 0.12 -6.75 -29.31
N ASP A 21 -1.00 -6.06 -29.12
CA ASP A 21 -1.11 -4.62 -29.34
C ASP A 21 -0.14 -3.92 -28.37
N VAL A 22 1.08 -3.72 -28.85
CA VAL A 22 2.20 -3.13 -28.13
C VAL A 22 1.81 -1.76 -27.61
N GLU A 23 0.95 -1.06 -28.36
CA GLU A 23 0.45 0.26 -28.01
C GLU A 23 -0.57 0.17 -26.85
N ARG A 24 -1.47 -0.82 -26.83
CA ARG A 24 -2.32 -1.11 -25.65
C ARG A 24 -1.50 -1.48 -24.41
N LEU A 25 -0.45 -2.27 -24.57
CA LEU A 25 0.47 -2.64 -23.48
C LEU A 25 1.22 -1.42 -22.95
N ARG A 26 1.77 -0.59 -23.84
CA ARG A 26 2.44 0.67 -23.51
C ARG A 26 1.51 1.62 -22.77
N ARG A 27 0.29 1.83 -23.25
CA ARG A 27 -0.74 2.66 -22.58
C ARG A 27 -1.10 2.10 -21.20
N ARG A 28 -1.25 0.77 -21.04
CA ARG A 28 -1.50 0.14 -19.73
C ARG A 28 -0.35 0.36 -18.76
N VAL A 29 0.90 0.20 -19.21
CA VAL A 29 2.10 0.42 -18.38
C VAL A 29 2.23 1.88 -17.98
N GLN A 30 2.02 2.81 -18.91
CA GLN A 30 2.07 4.25 -18.63
C GLN A 30 0.97 4.68 -17.65
N ARG A 31 -0.29 4.22 -17.85
CA ARG A 31 -1.37 4.47 -16.89
C ARG A 31 -1.04 3.93 -15.52
N LYS A 32 -0.52 2.70 -15.43
CA LYS A 32 -0.15 2.08 -14.15
C LYS A 32 1.01 2.80 -13.48
N ARG A 33 1.99 3.28 -14.25
CA ARG A 33 3.11 4.11 -13.75
C ARG A 33 2.61 5.46 -13.24
N TRP A 34 1.70 6.11 -13.96
CA TRP A 34 1.07 7.36 -13.52
C TRP A 34 0.23 7.15 -12.26
N GLN A 35 -0.59 6.09 -12.19
CA GLN A 35 -1.35 5.72 -10.99
C GLN A 35 -0.42 5.49 -9.79
N MET A 36 0.70 4.78 -9.96
CA MET A 36 1.66 4.59 -8.87
C MET A 36 2.30 5.92 -8.44
N ARG A 37 2.65 6.81 -9.38
CA ARG A 37 3.20 8.14 -9.06
C ARG A 37 2.20 9.00 -8.31
N VAL A 38 0.96 9.06 -8.76
CA VAL A 38 -0.12 9.81 -8.11
C VAL A 38 -0.37 9.26 -6.71
N MET A 39 -0.48 7.94 -6.56
CA MET A 39 -0.69 7.31 -5.26
C MET A 39 0.46 7.59 -4.29
N VAL A 40 1.71 7.49 -4.75
CA VAL A 40 2.89 7.87 -3.93
C VAL A 40 2.86 9.36 -3.59
N GLY A 41 2.51 10.23 -4.54
CA GLY A 41 2.37 11.67 -4.29
C GLY A 41 1.33 11.97 -3.21
N ILE A 42 0.17 11.30 -3.27
CA ILE A 42 -0.88 11.41 -2.25
C ILE A 42 -0.39 10.88 -0.90
N GLU A 43 0.28 9.71 -0.87
CA GLU A 43 0.86 9.15 0.36
C GLU A 43 1.87 10.12 1.00
N MET A 44 2.74 10.75 0.20
CA MET A 44 3.71 11.72 0.70
C MET A 44 3.04 13.02 1.16
N ALA A 45 2.03 13.52 0.44
CA ALA A 45 1.28 14.71 0.83
C ALA A 45 0.54 14.49 2.17
N LEU A 46 -0.10 13.33 2.33
CA LEU A 46 -0.76 12.94 3.59
C LEU A 46 0.26 12.77 4.73
N ALA A 47 1.43 12.17 4.45
CA ALA A 47 2.49 12.04 5.44
C ALA A 47 3.03 13.42 5.88
N LEU A 48 3.28 14.33 4.94
CA LEU A 48 3.71 15.71 5.23
C LEU A 48 2.66 16.47 6.03
N PHE A 49 1.39 16.35 5.65
CA PHE A 49 0.28 16.94 6.39
C PHE A 49 0.23 16.40 7.83
N ALA A 50 0.35 15.09 8.02
CA ALA A 50 0.36 14.47 9.35
C ALA A 50 1.55 14.94 10.19
N VAL A 51 2.75 15.02 9.59
CA VAL A 51 3.94 15.59 10.25
C VAL A 51 3.68 17.04 10.68
N GLY A 52 3.10 17.86 9.81
CA GLY A 52 2.72 19.23 10.14
C GLY A 52 1.77 19.32 11.34
N GLN A 53 0.78 18.43 11.41
CA GLN A 53 -0.15 18.36 12.56
C GLN A 53 0.56 17.94 13.86
N LEU A 54 1.48 16.97 13.79
CA LEU A 54 2.23 16.52 14.96
C LEU A 54 3.20 17.59 15.48
N VAL A 55 3.90 18.28 14.58
CA VAL A 55 4.77 19.41 14.94
C VAL A 55 3.95 20.55 15.54
N ARG A 56 2.80 20.88 14.93
CA ARG A 56 1.88 21.88 15.48
C ARG A 56 1.43 21.53 16.91
N LEU A 57 1.08 20.26 17.15
CA LEU A 57 0.67 19.79 18.48
C LEU A 57 1.80 19.86 19.52
N LEU A 58 3.05 19.60 19.10
CA LEU A 58 4.23 19.71 19.98
C LEU A 58 4.54 21.17 20.37
N LEU A 59 4.34 22.10 19.45
CA LEU A 59 4.63 23.54 19.64
C LEU A 59 3.47 24.32 20.27
N MET A 60 2.27 23.73 20.37
CA MET A 60 1.08 24.42 20.85
C MET A 60 1.15 24.65 22.37
N PRO A 61 1.14 25.91 22.84
CA PRO A 61 1.12 26.20 24.27
C PRO A 61 -0.20 25.75 24.90
N GLY A 62 -0.15 25.21 26.12
CA GLY A 62 -1.33 24.71 26.85
C GLY A 62 -1.67 23.23 26.61
N VAL A 63 -0.95 22.54 25.70
CA VAL A 63 -1.09 21.10 25.52
C VAL A 63 -0.36 20.36 26.64
N THR A 64 -1.03 19.37 27.26
CA THR A 64 -0.45 18.58 28.35
C THR A 64 0.72 17.72 27.85
N GLU A 65 1.71 17.49 28.72
CA GLU A 65 2.91 16.69 28.38
C GLU A 65 2.57 15.30 27.84
N ARG A 66 1.46 14.70 28.26
CA ARG A 66 0.98 13.40 27.76
C ARG A 66 0.68 13.42 26.27
N TRP A 67 0.04 14.49 25.78
CA TRP A 67 -0.26 14.65 24.35
C TRP A 67 0.99 14.95 23.53
N LYS A 68 1.99 15.61 24.12
CA LYS A 68 3.31 15.78 23.49
C LYS A 68 4.06 14.44 23.37
N ILE A 69 4.03 13.60 24.41
CA ILE A 69 4.59 12.24 24.35
C ILE A 69 3.89 11.41 23.27
N TRP A 70 2.55 11.47 23.22
CA TRP A 70 1.78 10.81 22.16
C TRP A 70 2.17 11.31 20.77
N ALA A 71 2.31 12.63 20.58
CA ALA A 71 2.72 13.21 19.32
C ALA A 71 4.12 12.74 18.89
N GLY A 72 5.06 12.64 19.83
CA GLY A 72 6.40 12.11 19.59
C GLY A 72 6.38 10.62 19.18
N LEU A 73 5.62 9.78 19.89
CA LEU A 73 5.48 8.36 19.55
C LEU A 73 4.78 8.15 18.20
N ALA A 74 3.72 8.91 17.92
CA ALA A 74 3.01 8.89 16.64
C ALA A 74 3.92 9.36 15.49
N PHE A 75 4.77 10.37 15.72
CA PHE A 75 5.77 10.81 14.77
C PHE A 75 6.80 9.72 14.46
N LEU A 76 7.33 9.04 15.48
CA LEU A 76 8.26 7.93 15.28
C LEU A 76 7.64 6.77 14.52
N LEU A 77 6.39 6.41 14.84
CA LEU A 77 5.64 5.39 14.11
C LEU A 77 5.46 5.78 12.64
N MET A 78 5.08 7.03 12.36
CA MET A 78 4.93 7.55 11.00
C MET A 78 6.27 7.56 10.24
N ALA A 79 7.35 8.00 10.86
CA ALA A 79 8.68 8.00 10.26
C ALA A 79 9.12 6.56 9.92
N ALA A 80 8.86 5.60 10.80
CA ALA A 80 9.16 4.19 10.58
C ALA A 80 8.33 3.61 9.42
N THR A 81 7.02 3.89 9.34
CA THR A 81 6.17 3.40 8.25
C THR A 81 6.58 4.00 6.90
N VAL A 82 6.88 5.30 6.84
CA VAL A 82 7.38 5.96 5.62
C VAL A 82 8.73 5.39 5.19
N TYR A 83 9.68 5.25 6.13
CA TYR A 83 11.00 4.69 5.83
C TYR A 83 10.90 3.26 5.27
N LEU A 84 10.15 2.40 5.95
CA LEU A 84 9.93 1.03 5.50
C LEU A 84 9.17 0.98 4.18
N ALA A 85 8.25 1.93 3.94
CA ALA A 85 7.50 2.00 2.70
C ALA A 85 8.40 2.37 1.51
N LEU A 86 9.27 3.36 1.69
CA LEU A 86 10.28 3.73 0.69
C LEU A 86 11.25 2.57 0.45
N ARG A 87 11.72 1.91 1.51
CA ARG A 87 12.60 0.73 1.41
C ARG A 87 11.93 -0.42 0.66
N ALA A 88 10.65 -0.69 0.92
CA ALA A 88 9.90 -1.74 0.23
C ALA A 88 9.67 -1.44 -1.26
N ARG A 89 9.68 -0.16 -1.66
CA ARG A 89 9.53 0.29 -3.05
C ARG A 89 10.87 0.42 -3.79
N ARG A 90 12.03 0.43 -3.11
CA ARG A 90 13.35 0.39 -3.78
C ARG A 90 13.45 -0.87 -4.67
N GLY A 91 13.98 -0.70 -5.88
CA GLY A 91 14.07 -1.79 -6.87
C GLY A 91 12.79 -2.08 -7.66
N THR A 92 11.62 -1.62 -7.20
CA THR A 92 10.34 -1.90 -7.91
C THR A 92 10.04 -0.95 -9.08
N TRP A 93 10.89 0.04 -9.33
CA TRP A 93 10.61 1.12 -10.27
C TRP A 93 10.94 0.76 -11.73
N ARG A 94 11.97 -0.06 -11.97
CA ARG A 94 12.46 -0.43 -13.30
C ARG A 94 13.01 -1.86 -13.26
N SER A 95 12.84 -2.64 -14.34
CA SER A 95 13.47 -3.96 -14.43
C SER A 95 14.98 -3.77 -14.60
N ALA A 96 15.76 -4.72 -14.09
CA ALA A 96 17.19 -4.77 -14.33
C ALA A 96 17.51 -5.10 -15.80
N THR A 97 16.60 -5.80 -16.47
CA THR A 97 16.74 -6.30 -17.85
C THR A 97 15.44 -6.07 -18.65
N GLU A 98 15.53 -5.95 -19.97
CA GLU A 98 14.38 -5.73 -20.87
C GLU A 98 13.77 -7.05 -21.40
N ASP A 99 14.28 -8.19 -20.93
CA ASP A 99 13.81 -9.52 -21.27
C ASP A 99 12.50 -9.90 -20.55
N ILE A 100 11.76 -10.85 -21.14
CA ILE A 100 10.49 -11.35 -20.59
C ILE A 100 10.65 -11.86 -19.14
N PRO A 101 11.68 -12.66 -18.79
CA PRO A 101 11.91 -13.11 -17.42
C PRO A 101 12.19 -11.95 -16.45
N GLY A 102 12.93 -10.92 -16.87
CA GLY A 102 13.20 -9.72 -16.06
C GLY A 102 11.94 -8.92 -15.74
N LEU A 103 11.04 -8.78 -16.72
CA LEU A 103 9.75 -8.11 -16.53
C LEU A 103 8.80 -8.90 -15.62
N LEU A 104 8.81 -10.24 -15.73
CA LEU A 104 8.06 -11.13 -14.84
C LEU A 104 8.59 -11.06 -13.40
N ARG A 105 9.92 -11.13 -13.20
CA ARG A 105 10.57 -10.97 -11.89
C ARG A 105 10.22 -9.63 -11.24
N LEU A 106 10.28 -8.53 -11.99
CA LEU A 106 9.87 -7.22 -11.49
C LEU A 106 8.40 -7.19 -11.06
N THR A 107 7.53 -7.87 -11.79
CA THR A 107 6.10 -7.95 -11.44
C THR A 107 5.89 -8.75 -10.16
N ALA A 108 6.62 -9.85 -9.96
CA ALA A 108 6.61 -10.62 -8.73
C ALA A 108 7.13 -9.78 -7.53
N GLU A 109 8.24 -9.06 -7.70
CA GLU A 109 8.78 -8.18 -6.66
C GLU A 109 7.82 -7.06 -6.27
N ARG A 110 7.16 -6.43 -7.26
CA ARG A 110 6.10 -5.43 -7.02
C ARG A 110 4.93 -6.02 -6.23
N ALA A 111 4.50 -7.23 -6.55
CA ALA A 111 3.42 -7.90 -5.83
C ALA A 111 3.82 -8.20 -4.38
N ARG A 112 5.03 -8.72 -4.16
CA ARG A 112 5.61 -8.97 -2.82
C ARG A 112 5.74 -7.68 -2.02
N ALA A 113 6.25 -6.61 -2.61
CA ALA A 113 6.33 -5.30 -1.99
C ALA A 113 4.95 -4.77 -1.61
N GLY A 114 3.96 -4.88 -2.51
CA GLY A 114 2.57 -4.49 -2.23
C GLY A 114 1.96 -5.26 -1.06
N ILE A 115 2.23 -6.55 -0.94
CA ILE A 115 1.76 -7.37 0.19
C ILE A 115 2.43 -6.91 1.50
N ARG A 116 3.74 -6.68 1.50
CA ARG A 116 4.47 -6.19 2.69
C ARG A 116 3.92 -4.85 3.17
N LEU A 117 3.72 -3.91 2.25
CA LEU A 117 3.14 -2.58 2.56
C LEU A 117 1.74 -2.69 3.16
N ALA A 118 0.88 -3.54 2.58
CA ALA A 118 -0.46 -3.74 3.09
C ALA A 118 -0.45 -4.32 4.52
N TRP A 119 0.43 -5.28 4.80
CA TRP A 119 0.61 -5.80 6.16
C TRP A 119 1.12 -4.77 7.14
N MET A 120 2.09 -3.94 6.73
CA MET A 120 2.59 -2.84 7.57
C MET A 120 1.46 -1.87 7.94
N ASN A 121 0.59 -1.50 6.99
CA ASN A 121 -0.55 -0.62 7.26
C ASN A 121 -1.58 -1.28 8.19
N ILE A 122 -1.82 -2.59 8.02
CA ILE A 122 -2.70 -3.34 8.94
C ILE A 122 -2.12 -3.35 10.35
N LEU A 123 -0.81 -3.57 10.50
CA LEU A 123 -0.12 -3.62 11.80
C LEU A 123 0.07 -2.25 12.44
N SER A 124 0.15 -1.16 11.66
CA SER A 124 0.31 0.18 12.23
C SER A 124 -0.92 0.65 13.01
N VAL A 125 -2.13 0.18 12.64
CA VAL A 125 -3.38 0.53 13.32
C VAL A 125 -3.42 0.03 14.78
N PRO A 126 -3.23 -1.27 15.08
CA PRO A 126 -3.22 -1.75 16.47
C PRO A 126 -2.05 -1.18 17.26
N VAL A 127 -0.89 -0.94 16.64
CA VAL A 127 0.24 -0.27 17.32
C VAL A 127 -0.13 1.16 17.72
N LEU A 128 -0.76 1.93 16.81
CA LEU A 128 -1.23 3.28 17.11
C LEU A 128 -2.30 3.26 18.21
N LEU A 129 -3.22 2.30 18.20
CA LEU A 129 -4.22 2.14 19.27
C LEU A 129 -3.57 1.80 20.61
N ALA A 130 -2.58 0.90 20.63
CA ALA A 130 -1.84 0.55 21.84
C ALA A 130 -1.09 1.75 22.44
N ILE A 131 -0.59 2.66 21.60
CA ILE A 131 0.03 3.92 22.04
C ILE A 131 -1.04 4.92 22.52
N SER A 132 -2.18 5.01 21.82
CA SER A 132 -3.20 6.04 22.07
C SER A 132 -4.07 5.75 23.29
N LEU A 133 -4.42 4.48 23.53
CA LEU A 133 -5.34 4.09 24.60
C LEU A 133 -4.83 4.45 26.00
N PRO A 134 -3.57 4.19 26.39
CA PRO A 134 -3.05 4.59 27.71
C PRO A 134 -3.05 6.11 27.92
N ILE A 135 -2.76 6.87 26.86
CA ILE A 135 -2.76 8.33 26.89
C ILE A 135 -4.19 8.88 27.05
N ALA A 136 -5.15 8.27 26.35
CA ALA A 136 -6.56 8.63 26.40
C ALA A 136 -7.33 8.06 27.61
N ALA A 137 -6.79 7.04 28.30
CA ALA A 137 -7.46 6.33 29.39
C ALA A 137 -8.08 7.24 30.49
N PRO A 138 -7.44 8.33 30.94
CA PRO A 138 -8.05 9.24 31.93
C PRO A 138 -9.31 9.95 31.42
N TRP A 139 -9.44 10.14 30.11
CA TRP A 139 -10.62 10.75 29.48
C TRP A 139 -11.71 9.71 29.20
N LEU A 140 -11.32 8.46 29.01
CA LEU A 140 -12.21 7.31 28.80
C LEU A 140 -12.75 6.72 30.12
N ALA A 141 -12.33 7.27 31.27
CA ALA A 141 -12.80 6.85 32.58
C ALA A 141 -14.34 6.90 32.66
N PRO A 142 -15.02 5.80 33.07
CA PRO A 142 -16.48 5.73 33.11
C PRO A 142 -17.13 6.87 33.91
N SER A 143 -16.45 7.37 34.93
CA SER A 143 -16.91 8.46 35.78
C SER A 143 -17.02 9.81 35.07
N ARG A 144 -16.42 10.00 33.89
CA ARG A 144 -16.46 11.28 33.17
C ARG A 144 -17.52 11.33 32.09
N TRP A 145 -17.65 10.27 31.30
CA TRP A 145 -18.55 10.26 30.15
C TRP A 145 -19.92 9.64 30.43
N ARG A 146 -20.10 8.87 31.51
CA ARG A 146 -21.44 8.36 31.89
C ARG A 146 -22.35 9.43 32.50
N HIS A 147 -21.77 10.51 33.00
CA HIS A 147 -22.53 11.62 33.61
C HIS A 147 -22.77 12.78 32.63
N ASP A 148 -22.17 12.75 31.44
CA ASP A 148 -22.38 13.74 30.38
C ASP A 148 -23.00 13.06 29.14
N PRO A 149 -24.31 13.24 28.89
CA PRO A 149 -25.00 12.61 27.77
C PRO A 149 -24.52 13.09 26.40
N VAL A 150 -23.95 14.30 26.30
CA VAL A 150 -23.40 14.83 25.04
C VAL A 150 -22.07 14.15 24.75
N LEU A 151 -21.18 14.08 25.74
CA LEU A 151 -19.90 13.39 25.60
C LEU A 151 -20.09 11.90 25.27
N GLN A 152 -21.05 11.24 25.91
CA GLN A 152 -21.39 9.85 25.61
C GLN A 152 -21.81 9.64 24.14
N ARG A 153 -22.68 10.51 23.60
CA ARG A 153 -23.11 10.43 22.19
C ARG A 153 -21.95 10.64 21.22
N VAL A 154 -21.08 11.61 21.50
CA VAL A 154 -19.89 11.89 20.67
C VAL A 154 -18.93 10.70 20.67
N LEU A 155 -18.66 10.10 21.83
CA LEU A 155 -17.79 8.93 21.92
C LEU A 155 -18.37 7.71 21.19
N LEU A 156 -19.66 7.45 21.35
CA LEU A 156 -20.34 6.36 20.62
C LEU A 156 -20.31 6.58 19.11
N PHE A 157 -20.58 7.82 18.67
CA PHE A 157 -20.52 8.18 17.26
C PHE A 157 -19.11 8.00 16.69
N GLN A 158 -18.08 8.45 17.40
CA GLN A 158 -16.69 8.25 16.99
C GLN A 158 -16.32 6.77 16.97
N LEU A 159 -16.77 5.98 17.95
CA LEU A 159 -16.52 4.53 17.99
C LEU A 159 -17.12 3.85 16.76
N VAL A 160 -18.39 4.16 16.43
CA VAL A 160 -19.08 3.59 15.27
C VAL A 160 -18.40 3.99 13.97
N ILE A 161 -18.14 5.29 13.75
CA ILE A 161 -17.51 5.77 12.53
C ILE A 161 -16.10 5.20 12.38
N ASN A 162 -15.26 5.28 13.41
CA ASN A 162 -13.91 4.75 13.34
C ASN A 162 -13.93 3.23 13.14
N GLY A 163 -14.86 2.51 13.77
CA GLY A 163 -15.06 1.08 13.57
C GLY A 163 -15.40 0.74 12.11
N VAL A 164 -16.33 1.47 11.50
CA VAL A 164 -16.71 1.30 10.09
C VAL A 164 -15.53 1.61 9.17
N VAL A 165 -14.83 2.72 9.38
CA VAL A 165 -13.68 3.12 8.57
C VAL A 165 -12.54 2.10 8.67
N ILE A 166 -12.17 1.69 9.89
CA ILE A 166 -11.13 0.68 10.11
C ILE A 166 -11.55 -0.66 9.49
N GLY A 167 -12.80 -1.08 9.67
CA GLY A 167 -13.33 -2.30 9.08
C GLY A 167 -13.26 -2.28 7.54
N ALA A 168 -13.69 -1.19 6.91
CA ALA A 168 -13.62 -1.02 5.47
C ALA A 168 -12.18 -1.05 4.94
N LEU A 169 -11.25 -0.35 5.62
CA LEU A 169 -9.83 -0.36 5.28
C LEU A 169 -9.22 -1.76 5.43
N LEU A 170 -9.57 -2.50 6.49
CA LEU A 170 -9.11 -3.86 6.71
C LEU A 170 -9.58 -4.79 5.59
N VAL A 171 -10.87 -4.74 5.24
CA VAL A 171 -11.43 -5.51 4.12
C VAL A 171 -10.72 -5.16 2.82
N PHE A 172 -10.50 -3.87 2.56
CA PHE A 172 -9.76 -3.41 1.38
C PHE A 172 -8.34 -3.97 1.33
N PHE A 173 -7.56 -3.86 2.41
CA PHE A 173 -6.18 -4.36 2.44
C PHE A 173 -6.11 -5.89 2.35
N VAL A 174 -7.02 -6.63 2.98
CA VAL A 174 -7.10 -8.09 2.87
C VAL A 174 -7.45 -8.51 1.44
N ALA A 175 -8.45 -7.87 0.82
CA ALA A 175 -8.80 -8.11 -0.58
C ALA A 175 -7.64 -7.77 -1.52
N TYR A 176 -6.93 -6.68 -1.26
CA TYR A 176 -5.73 -6.29 -1.99
C TYR A 176 -4.62 -7.33 -1.86
N ILE A 177 -4.30 -7.81 -0.65
CA ILE A 177 -3.32 -8.89 -0.41
C ILE A 177 -3.73 -10.15 -1.17
N ARG A 178 -5.01 -10.56 -1.10
CA ARG A 178 -5.51 -11.73 -1.85
C ARG A 178 -5.30 -11.57 -3.35
N ARG A 179 -5.62 -10.40 -3.90
CA ARG A 179 -5.42 -10.08 -5.33
C ARG A 179 -3.94 -10.12 -5.72
N GLN A 180 -3.05 -9.56 -4.90
CA GLN A 180 -1.60 -9.59 -5.16
C GLN A 180 -1.03 -11.00 -5.04
N ARG A 181 -1.51 -11.83 -4.11
CA ARG A 181 -1.12 -13.24 -3.98
C ARG A 181 -1.56 -14.08 -5.19
N ARG A 182 -2.74 -13.83 -5.75
CA ARG A 182 -3.19 -14.50 -6.99
C ARG A 182 -2.26 -14.15 -8.16
N ARG A 183 -2.00 -12.86 -8.36
CA ARG A 183 -1.06 -12.38 -9.40
C ARG A 183 0.35 -12.93 -9.22
N LEU A 184 0.83 -13.05 -7.99
CA LEU A 184 2.15 -13.61 -7.70
C LEU A 184 2.21 -15.08 -8.15
N ARG A 185 1.18 -15.88 -7.86
CA ARG A 185 1.11 -17.28 -8.30
C ARG A 185 1.10 -17.42 -9.82
N GLU A 186 0.32 -16.58 -10.51
CA GLU A 186 0.26 -16.56 -11.98
C GLU A 186 1.64 -16.25 -12.59
N VAL A 187 2.34 -15.23 -12.05
CA VAL A 187 3.67 -14.84 -12.53
C VAL A 187 4.74 -15.89 -12.19
N GLU A 188 4.65 -16.52 -11.01
CA GLU A 188 5.56 -17.59 -10.61
C GLU A 188 5.34 -18.90 -11.40
N ALA A 189 4.15 -19.12 -11.96
CA ALA A 189 3.90 -20.22 -12.89
C ALA A 189 4.58 -19.96 -14.24
N LEU A 190 4.35 -18.78 -14.82
CA LEU A 190 5.00 -18.36 -16.08
C LEU A 190 6.52 -18.36 -15.99
N LEU A 191 7.08 -17.94 -14.85
CA LEU A 191 8.54 -17.97 -14.65
C LEU A 191 9.13 -19.37 -14.63
N ARG A 192 8.36 -20.40 -14.29
CA ARG A 192 8.83 -21.81 -14.36
C ARG A 192 8.81 -22.31 -15.80
N GLU A 193 7.76 -21.99 -16.54
CA GLU A 193 7.64 -22.34 -17.98
C GLU A 193 8.75 -21.72 -18.85
N TYR A 194 9.33 -20.58 -18.45
CA TYR A 194 10.46 -19.95 -19.14
C TYR A 194 11.83 -20.40 -18.62
N ALA A 195 11.88 -21.15 -17.52
CA ALA A 195 13.12 -21.66 -16.93
C ALA A 195 13.42 -23.12 -17.35
N ASP A 196 12.38 -23.83 -17.79
CA ASP A 196 12.44 -25.14 -18.45
C ASP A 196 12.66 -24.97 -19.97
#